data_AF-A0ABD1YW39-F1
#
_entry.id   AF-A0ABD1YW39-F1
#
_cell.length_a   1.000
_cell.length_b   1.000
_cell.length_c   1.000
_cell.angle_alpha   90.00
_cell.angle_beta   90.00
_cell.angle_gamma   90.00
#
_symmetry.space_group_name_H-M   'P 1'
#
loop_
_entity.id
_entity.type
_entity.pdbx_description
1 polymer ?
#
loop_
_entity_poly.entity_id
_entity_poly.type
_entity_poly.pdbx_seq_one_letter_code
_entity_poly.pdbx_strand_id
1 'polypeptide(L)'
;MAAGAVSLGQLRVHSSSSPFFSGGSGRYEFKSRLSERRRPRRTAVTVRSEDYSATSSTSSSSESKSTARPSNMGDGKSSTSRKQPEHLEPFPAHFEMKHADNREEAMQLNMVELTHGGYGLLYGSRIPKHFFNVHGFGETDRGDGADPWETGSYDLALEDAGIQDLNITQYSSVIAPESTKITNEEAQAFFRHGAVMEAIMSTMHGVKGDRITAGVGRMQIRRKSDGTTIGGYAAEYEGHAMTKKAEEILRGDLQGIFCRRFDPDEYECFDEEFTIRTGEVERAFGTVIAAICFTSYVFPVYPRVS
;
A
#
# COMPACT_ATOMS: atom_id res chain seq x y z
N MET A 1 45.70 10.31 54.38
CA MET A 1 45.60 9.70 55.74
C MET A 1 44.88 8.36 55.62
N ALA A 2 44.90 7.50 56.64
CA ALA A 2 44.18 6.21 56.65
C ALA A 2 42.65 6.40 56.85
N ALA A 3 41.76 5.41 56.81
CA ALA A 3 41.85 3.93 56.73
C ALA A 3 40.62 3.38 55.93
N GLY A 4 40.39 2.08 55.68
CA GLY A 4 41.06 0.85 56.11
C GLY A 4 40.48 -0.42 55.42
N ALA A 5 40.81 -1.62 55.93
CA ALA A 5 40.33 -2.93 55.42
C ALA A 5 38.92 -3.30 55.96
N VAL A 6 38.25 -4.45 55.72
CA VAL A 6 38.60 -5.85 55.31
C VAL A 6 37.39 -6.44 54.51
N SER A 7 37.24 -7.71 54.05
CA SER A 7 37.86 -9.03 54.33
C SER A 7 37.76 -9.99 53.11
N LEU A 8 38.02 -11.30 53.30
CA LEU A 8 37.86 -12.38 52.31
C LEU A 8 36.58 -13.24 52.52
N GLY A 9 36.18 -14.00 51.49
CA GLY A 9 35.24 -15.14 51.55
C GLY A 9 35.43 -16.09 50.36
N GLN A 10 35.36 -17.42 50.56
CA GLN A 10 35.83 -18.42 49.58
C GLN A 10 34.73 -19.19 48.82
N LEU A 11 35.16 -19.83 47.73
CA LEU A 11 34.40 -20.80 46.91
C LEU A 11 33.79 -21.95 47.73
N ARG A 12 32.73 -22.56 47.17
CA ARG A 12 32.67 -24.02 47.07
C ARG A 12 31.96 -24.48 45.80
N VAL A 13 32.44 -25.60 45.24
CA VAL A 13 31.87 -26.34 44.12
C VAL A 13 31.47 -27.72 44.65
N HIS A 14 30.38 -28.31 44.16
CA HIS A 14 30.17 -29.76 44.24
C HIS A 14 29.35 -30.30 43.07
N SER A 15 29.51 -31.59 42.82
CA SER A 15 29.05 -32.33 41.63
C SER A 15 28.15 -33.51 41.98
N SER A 16 27.25 -33.89 41.07
CA SER A 16 26.56 -35.19 40.99
C SER A 16 25.99 -35.31 39.56
N SER A 17 26.53 -36.12 38.65
CA SER A 17 26.42 -37.59 38.53
C SER A 17 25.05 -38.07 38.04
N SER A 18 24.97 -38.43 36.76
CA SER A 18 23.83 -39.11 36.12
C SER A 18 23.87 -40.64 36.34
N PRO A 19 22.74 -41.33 36.06
CA PRO A 19 22.78 -42.71 35.59
C PRO A 19 22.12 -42.87 34.20
N PHE A 20 22.64 -43.82 33.42
CA PHE A 20 21.95 -44.42 32.26
C PHE A 20 20.80 -45.32 32.73
N PHE A 21 19.76 -45.51 31.90
CA PHE A 21 19.43 -46.85 31.37
C PHE A 21 18.62 -46.74 30.07
N SER A 22 18.31 -47.88 29.43
CA SER A 22 18.07 -47.98 27.99
C SER A 22 16.72 -48.62 27.59
N GLY A 23 16.35 -48.39 26.32
CA GLY A 23 15.51 -49.31 25.55
C GLY A 23 14.01 -49.00 25.49
N GLY A 24 13.47 -48.85 24.27
CA GLY A 24 12.04 -48.66 24.04
C GLY A 24 11.71 -48.37 22.58
N SER A 25 11.52 -49.39 21.75
CA SER A 25 11.15 -49.22 20.34
C SER A 25 9.68 -48.83 20.18
N GLY A 26 9.40 -47.58 19.78
CA GLY A 26 8.04 -47.09 19.53
C GLY A 26 7.91 -46.44 18.14
N ARG A 27 7.19 -47.09 17.23
CA ARG A 27 6.75 -46.45 15.98
C ARG A 27 5.66 -45.43 16.30
N TYR A 28 5.91 -44.14 16.08
CA TYR A 28 4.83 -43.15 15.99
C TYR A 28 4.41 -42.96 14.54
N GLU A 29 3.18 -43.38 14.22
CA GLU A 29 2.64 -43.29 12.87
C GLU A 29 2.29 -41.85 12.48
N PHE A 30 2.66 -41.48 11.26
CA PHE A 30 2.25 -40.25 10.62
C PHE A 30 0.75 -40.31 10.30
N LYS A 31 -0.09 -39.54 11.00
CA LYS A 31 -1.55 -39.44 10.73
C LYS A 31 -1.96 -38.00 10.46
N SER A 32 -1.51 -37.50 9.32
CA SER A 32 -1.96 -36.24 8.70
C SER A 32 -3.46 -36.30 8.38
N ARG A 33 -4.28 -35.64 9.20
CA ARG A 33 -5.69 -35.36 8.84
C ARG A 33 -5.76 -34.23 7.82
N LEU A 34 -5.48 -34.57 6.56
CA LEU A 34 -5.91 -33.77 5.41
C LEU A 34 -7.42 -33.59 5.49
N SER A 35 -7.89 -32.36 5.69
CA SER A 35 -9.30 -32.03 5.62
C SER A 35 -9.63 -31.53 4.20
N GLU A 36 -10.43 -32.31 3.47
CA GLU A 36 -10.83 -32.00 2.11
C GLU A 36 -11.78 -30.79 2.05
N ARG A 37 -11.23 -29.57 2.00
CA ARG A 37 -12.04 -28.39 1.61
C ARG A 37 -12.18 -28.34 0.09
N ARG A 38 -13.35 -28.79 -0.37
CA ARG A 38 -13.76 -28.85 -1.79
C ARG A 38 -13.59 -27.48 -2.46
N ARG A 39 -12.90 -27.45 -3.61
CA ARG A 39 -12.92 -26.29 -4.51
C ARG A 39 -14.35 -26.07 -5.04
N PRO A 40 -14.89 -24.84 -5.06
CA PRO A 40 -16.14 -24.57 -5.76
C PRO A 40 -15.97 -24.81 -7.26
N ARG A 41 -16.97 -25.40 -7.91
CA ARG A 41 -16.98 -25.58 -9.37
C ARG A 41 -17.17 -24.21 -10.04
N ARG A 42 -16.31 -23.87 -11.01
CA ARG A 42 -16.61 -22.82 -11.98
C ARG A 42 -17.77 -23.30 -12.86
N THR A 43 -18.96 -22.74 -12.66
CA THR A 43 -20.08 -22.88 -13.59
C THR A 43 -19.79 -22.02 -14.81
N ALA A 44 -19.78 -22.61 -16.01
CA ALA A 44 -19.62 -21.84 -17.24
C ALA A 44 -20.90 -21.09 -17.54
N VAL A 45 -20.85 -19.75 -17.57
CA VAL A 45 -21.95 -18.91 -18.03
C VAL A 45 -21.90 -18.83 -19.55
N THR A 46 -22.86 -19.45 -20.22
CA THR A 46 -23.03 -19.34 -21.67
C THR A 46 -23.66 -18.00 -21.99
N VAL A 47 -22.89 -17.09 -22.59
CA VAL A 47 -23.43 -15.83 -23.12
C VAL A 47 -24.37 -16.16 -24.29
N ARG A 48 -25.63 -15.71 -24.21
CA ARG A 48 -26.51 -15.57 -25.36
C ARG A 48 -26.59 -14.11 -25.76
N SER A 49 -26.45 -13.85 -27.05
CA SER A 49 -26.80 -12.60 -27.69
C SER A 49 -28.32 -12.56 -27.90
N GLU A 50 -28.97 -11.51 -27.40
CA GLU A 50 -30.34 -11.12 -27.78
C GLU A 50 -30.33 -9.62 -28.09
N ASP A 51 -31.22 -9.18 -28.98
CA ASP A 51 -30.91 -8.08 -29.90
C ASP A 51 -31.22 -6.65 -29.41
N TYR A 52 -30.50 -5.68 -30.00
CA TYR A 52 -30.79 -4.26 -29.87
C TYR A 52 -32.09 -3.88 -30.61
N SER A 53 -33.09 -3.38 -29.89
CA SER A 53 -34.24 -2.66 -30.47
C SER A 53 -34.33 -1.24 -29.89
N ALA A 54 -34.18 -0.22 -30.73
CA ALA A 54 -34.19 1.17 -30.29
C ALA A 54 -35.62 1.75 -30.20
N THR A 55 -35.88 2.54 -29.15
CA THR A 55 -37.06 3.41 -29.06
C THR A 55 -36.65 4.80 -28.57
N SER A 56 -36.80 5.81 -29.42
CA SER A 56 -36.57 7.22 -29.09
C SER A 56 -37.80 7.85 -28.44
N SER A 57 -37.62 8.65 -27.39
CA SER A 57 -38.66 9.54 -26.87
C SER A 57 -38.10 10.92 -26.51
N THR A 58 -38.47 11.93 -27.30
CA THR A 58 -38.20 13.35 -27.02
C THR A 58 -39.13 13.91 -25.95
N SER A 59 -38.61 14.76 -25.06
CA SER A 59 -39.42 15.65 -24.20
C SER A 59 -38.78 17.03 -24.09
N SER A 60 -39.60 18.09 -24.04
CA SER A 60 -39.18 19.46 -24.36
C SER A 60 -39.28 20.45 -23.19
N SER A 61 -38.29 21.35 -23.13
CA SER A 61 -38.36 22.77 -22.74
C SER A 61 -39.37 23.27 -21.69
N SER A 62 -38.86 24.01 -20.69
CA SER A 62 -39.52 25.23 -20.18
C SER A 62 -38.50 26.21 -19.56
N GLU A 63 -38.43 27.45 -20.06
CA GLU A 63 -37.74 28.56 -19.38
C GLU A 63 -38.61 29.16 -18.26
N SER A 64 -37.99 29.79 -17.25
CA SER A 64 -38.64 30.87 -16.48
C SER A 64 -37.62 31.91 -15.97
N LYS A 65 -37.81 33.18 -16.36
CA LYS A 65 -37.01 34.34 -15.94
C LYS A 65 -37.80 35.19 -14.93
N SER A 66 -37.13 35.77 -13.92
CA SER A 66 -37.47 37.11 -13.40
C SER A 66 -36.49 37.65 -12.33
N THR A 67 -35.97 38.88 -12.55
CA THR A 67 -35.82 40.03 -11.60
C THR A 67 -35.43 39.83 -10.12
N ALA A 68 -34.69 40.73 -9.45
CA ALA A 68 -33.93 41.95 -9.85
C ALA A 68 -33.03 42.44 -8.68
N ARG A 69 -32.16 43.45 -8.94
CA ARG A 69 -31.33 44.18 -7.94
C ARG A 69 -32.15 45.19 -7.11
N PRO A 70 -31.61 45.63 -5.96
CA PRO A 70 -31.00 46.97 -5.93
C PRO A 70 -29.55 46.98 -5.34
N SER A 71 -28.97 48.17 -5.21
CA SER A 71 -27.55 48.46 -4.97
C SER A 71 -27.29 49.26 -3.69
N ASN A 72 -26.05 49.26 -3.19
CA ASN A 72 -25.45 50.51 -2.69
C ASN A 72 -23.90 50.54 -2.80
N MET A 73 -23.30 51.72 -2.63
CA MET A 73 -21.85 52.01 -2.75
C MET A 73 -21.11 52.01 -1.40
N GLY A 74 -19.77 51.99 -1.45
CA GLY A 74 -18.88 52.32 -0.33
C GLY A 74 -17.40 52.28 -0.74
N ASP A 75 -16.71 53.43 -0.72
CA ASP A 75 -15.29 53.55 -1.10
C ASP A 75 -14.32 53.14 0.02
N GLY A 76 -13.13 52.65 -0.36
CA GLY A 76 -12.05 52.35 0.60
C GLY A 76 -10.73 51.96 -0.07
N LYS A 77 -9.81 52.92 -0.27
CA LYS A 77 -8.45 52.65 -0.77
C LYS A 77 -7.49 52.30 0.37
N SER A 78 -6.79 51.18 0.26
CA SER A 78 -5.43 51.01 0.80
C SER A 78 -4.67 49.93 0.02
N SER A 79 -3.36 50.11 -0.15
CA SER A 79 -2.55 49.33 -1.10
C SER A 79 -1.41 48.56 -0.43
N THR A 80 -1.40 47.23 -0.57
CA THR A 80 -0.21 46.40 -0.39
C THR A 80 -0.12 45.37 -1.53
N SER A 81 0.86 45.56 -2.42
CA SER A 81 1.01 44.77 -3.66
C SER A 81 1.68 43.42 -3.41
N ARG A 82 0.93 42.48 -2.83
CA ARG A 82 1.33 41.07 -2.84
C ARG A 82 1.22 40.55 -4.28
N LYS A 83 2.36 40.34 -4.96
CA LYS A 83 2.38 39.73 -6.30
C LYS A 83 1.61 38.41 -6.26
N GLN A 84 0.59 38.27 -7.11
CA GLN A 84 -0.07 37.00 -7.33
C GLN A 84 0.89 36.05 -8.08
N PRO A 85 0.77 34.72 -7.92
CA PRO A 85 1.36 33.77 -8.85
C PRO A 85 0.86 34.07 -10.27
N GLU A 86 1.70 33.83 -11.26
CA GLU A 86 1.32 34.03 -12.66
C GLU A 86 0.24 33.04 -13.09
N HIS A 87 -0.49 33.40 -14.15
CA HIS A 87 -1.72 32.74 -14.56
C HIS A 87 -1.44 31.28 -14.95
N LEU A 88 -1.82 30.32 -14.10
CA LEU A 88 -2.06 28.96 -14.57
C LEU A 88 -3.25 29.02 -15.53
N GLU A 89 -3.09 28.43 -16.72
CA GLU A 89 -4.22 28.31 -17.64
C GLU A 89 -5.25 27.31 -17.06
N PRO A 90 -6.56 27.58 -17.19
CA PRO A 90 -7.57 26.65 -16.73
C PRO A 90 -7.49 25.36 -17.53
N PHE A 91 -7.56 24.21 -16.85
CA PHE A 91 -7.65 22.90 -17.52
C PHE A 91 -8.77 22.93 -18.58
N PRO A 92 -8.52 22.44 -19.81
CA PRO A 92 -9.53 22.47 -20.87
C PRO A 92 -10.77 21.69 -20.43
N ALA A 93 -11.93 22.34 -20.50
CA ALA A 93 -13.19 21.85 -19.93
C ALA A 93 -13.72 20.55 -20.57
N HIS A 94 -13.08 20.06 -21.63
CA HIS A 94 -13.49 18.93 -22.45
C HIS A 94 -12.28 18.02 -22.73
N PHE A 95 -11.97 17.12 -21.80
CA PHE A 95 -11.09 15.98 -22.08
C PHE A 95 -11.88 14.96 -22.93
N GLU A 96 -11.80 15.09 -24.26
CA GLU A 96 -12.20 14.01 -25.16
C GLU A 96 -11.25 12.83 -24.97
N MET A 97 -11.72 11.78 -24.29
CA MET A 97 -10.99 10.52 -24.17
C MET A 97 -10.98 9.79 -25.51
N LYS A 98 -10.00 10.12 -26.36
CA LYS A 98 -9.73 9.37 -27.59
C LYS A 98 -9.14 8.01 -27.25
N HIS A 99 -9.88 6.96 -27.54
CA HIS A 99 -9.32 5.63 -27.66
C HIS A 99 -8.53 5.54 -28.98
N ALA A 100 -7.50 4.70 -29.03
CA ALA A 100 -6.77 4.42 -30.25
C ALA A 100 -7.49 3.32 -31.05
N ASP A 101 -7.85 3.59 -32.30
CA ASP A 101 -8.37 2.56 -33.21
C ASP A 101 -7.23 1.71 -33.81
N ASN A 102 -5.97 2.18 -33.71
CA ASN A 102 -4.80 1.49 -34.22
C ASN A 102 -3.50 1.72 -33.41
N ARG A 103 -2.46 0.96 -33.73
CA ARG A 103 -1.15 0.99 -33.04
C ARG A 103 -0.43 2.35 -33.13
N GLU A 104 -0.57 3.07 -34.24
CA GLU A 104 0.14 4.34 -34.45
C GLU A 104 -0.57 5.49 -33.73
N GLU A 105 -1.90 5.46 -33.61
CA GLU A 105 -2.65 6.31 -32.68
C GLU A 105 -2.32 6.01 -31.23
N ALA A 106 -2.19 4.75 -30.84
CA ALA A 106 -1.76 4.38 -29.49
C ALA A 106 -0.33 4.90 -29.18
N MET A 107 0.54 5.00 -30.20
CA MET A 107 1.85 5.65 -30.06
C MET A 107 1.77 7.18 -30.06
N GLN A 108 0.77 7.79 -30.68
CA GLN A 108 0.52 9.24 -30.61
C GLN A 108 -0.09 9.67 -29.27
N LEU A 109 -0.99 8.88 -28.69
CA LEU A 109 -1.57 9.11 -27.36
C LEU A 109 -0.56 8.86 -26.22
N ASN A 110 0.49 8.08 -26.48
CA ASN A 110 1.64 7.90 -25.58
C ASN A 110 2.72 9.00 -25.75
N MET A 111 2.47 10.08 -26.50
CA MET A 111 3.37 11.23 -26.55
C MET A 111 3.18 12.10 -25.31
N VAL A 112 4.25 12.30 -24.54
CA VAL A 112 4.28 13.13 -23.34
C VAL A 112 5.10 14.39 -23.63
N GLU A 113 4.60 15.55 -23.22
CA GLU A 113 5.38 16.80 -23.25
C GLU A 113 6.50 16.77 -22.20
N LEU A 114 7.70 17.18 -22.58
CA LEU A 114 8.88 17.18 -21.73
C LEU A 114 9.04 18.52 -21.01
N THR A 115 9.58 18.49 -19.78
CA THR A 115 9.73 19.65 -18.89
C THR A 115 10.62 20.79 -19.40
N HIS A 116 11.27 20.60 -20.56
CA HIS A 116 12.12 21.58 -21.23
C HIS A 116 11.60 21.92 -22.65
N GLY A 117 10.35 21.55 -22.96
CA GLY A 117 9.76 21.61 -24.29
C GLY A 117 10.08 20.38 -25.15
N GLY A 118 9.28 20.17 -26.19
CA GLY A 118 9.36 19.00 -27.07
C GLY A 118 8.61 17.79 -26.53
N TYR A 119 8.52 16.74 -27.34
CA TYR A 119 7.70 15.56 -27.07
C TYR A 119 8.52 14.28 -27.05
N GLY A 120 8.29 13.42 -26.05
CA GLY A 120 8.86 12.09 -25.97
C GLY A 120 7.79 11.00 -26.02
N LEU A 121 8.14 9.84 -26.59
CA LEU A 121 7.27 8.66 -26.60
C LEU A 121 7.45 7.90 -25.28
N LEU A 122 6.38 7.72 -24.50
CA LEU A 122 6.37 6.84 -23.34
C LEU A 122 6.65 5.39 -23.77
N TYR A 123 7.56 4.72 -23.08
CA TYR A 123 8.02 3.38 -23.43
C TYR A 123 8.17 2.48 -22.20
N GLY A 124 7.72 1.22 -22.31
CA GLY A 124 7.82 0.24 -21.23
C GLY A 124 6.86 0.51 -20.06
N SER A 125 7.18 -0.03 -18.89
CA SER A 125 6.41 0.20 -17.66
C SER A 125 6.95 1.39 -16.89
N ARG A 126 6.06 2.18 -16.28
CA ARG A 126 6.44 3.11 -15.21
C ARG A 126 7.02 2.33 -14.02
N ILE A 127 7.95 2.93 -13.29
CA ILE A 127 8.63 2.30 -12.15
C ILE A 127 8.32 3.09 -10.87
N PRO A 128 7.86 2.47 -9.77
CA PRO A 128 7.51 3.18 -8.54
C PRO A 128 8.75 3.80 -7.88
N LYS A 129 8.69 5.11 -7.60
CA LYS A 129 9.83 5.87 -7.06
C LYS A 129 9.65 6.25 -5.59
N HIS A 130 9.00 7.38 -5.29
CA HIS A 130 8.88 7.80 -3.89
C HIS A 130 7.73 7.06 -3.22
N PHE A 131 7.97 6.56 -2.01
CA PHE A 131 6.98 5.84 -1.21
C PHE A 131 6.94 6.34 0.24
N PHE A 132 5.82 6.12 0.90
CA PHE A 132 5.62 6.38 2.33
C PHE A 132 4.92 5.18 2.95
N ASN A 133 4.99 5.06 4.28
CA ASN A 133 4.39 3.93 4.99
C ASN A 133 3.24 4.45 5.85
N VAL A 134 2.09 3.77 5.79
CA VAL A 134 0.92 4.08 6.61
C VAL A 134 0.37 2.83 7.27
N HIS A 135 -0.39 3.05 8.33
CA HIS A 135 -1.20 2.02 8.96
C HIS A 135 -2.43 2.66 9.58
N GLY A 136 -3.50 1.90 9.76
CA GLY A 136 -4.75 2.43 10.31
C GLY A 136 -5.59 1.38 11.01
N PHE A 137 -6.43 1.81 11.96
CA PHE A 137 -7.43 1.01 12.65
C PHE A 137 -8.76 1.76 12.69
N GLY A 138 -9.78 1.18 12.08
CA GLY A 138 -11.16 1.68 12.12
C GLY A 138 -12.09 0.63 12.74
N GLU A 139 -13.09 1.08 13.50
CA GLU A 139 -14.12 0.21 14.04
C GLU A 139 -15.50 0.89 14.13
N THR A 140 -16.57 0.11 13.98
CA THR A 140 -17.94 0.61 13.82
C THR A 140 -18.98 -0.42 14.25
N ASP A 141 -20.12 0.06 14.74
CA ASP A 141 -21.33 -0.75 14.95
C ASP A 141 -22.25 -0.77 13.70
N ARG A 142 -21.81 -0.13 12.60
CA ARG A 142 -22.52 -0.07 11.30
C ARG A 142 -21.78 -0.91 10.26
N GLY A 143 -22.48 -1.92 9.75
CA GLY A 143 -22.09 -2.72 8.60
C GLY A 143 -23.27 -3.61 8.22
N ASP A 144 -23.67 -3.62 6.95
CA ASP A 144 -24.82 -4.37 6.45
C ASP A 144 -24.50 -5.15 5.17
N GLY A 145 -25.43 -5.97 4.71
CA GLY A 145 -25.23 -6.82 3.53
C GLY A 145 -24.26 -7.98 3.77
N ALA A 146 -23.41 -8.25 2.76
CA ALA A 146 -22.50 -9.39 2.72
C ALA A 146 -21.03 -9.03 3.04
N ASP A 147 -20.70 -7.75 3.03
CA ASP A 147 -19.40 -7.21 3.44
C ASP A 147 -19.65 -6.03 4.41
N PRO A 148 -19.69 -6.29 5.72
CA PRO A 148 -19.95 -5.25 6.71
C PRO A 148 -18.73 -4.35 7.01
N TRP A 149 -17.59 -4.56 6.36
CA TRP A 149 -16.35 -3.86 6.68
C TRP A 149 -16.03 -2.72 5.72
N GLU A 150 -16.24 -2.91 4.40
CA GLU A 150 -15.92 -1.96 3.33
C GLU A 150 -16.44 -0.53 3.62
N THR A 151 -17.76 -0.30 3.61
CA THR A 151 -18.38 1.02 3.87
C THR A 151 -18.49 1.35 5.37
N GLY A 152 -17.58 0.81 6.18
CA GLY A 152 -17.64 0.85 7.63
C GLY A 152 -16.25 0.95 8.26
N SER A 153 -15.76 -0.15 8.83
CA SER A 153 -14.47 -0.15 9.53
C SER A 153 -13.25 0.01 8.61
N TYR A 154 -13.35 -0.32 7.32
CA TYR A 154 -12.25 -0.19 6.36
C TYR A 154 -12.05 1.27 5.94
N ASP A 155 -13.12 1.98 5.59
CA ASP A 155 -13.11 3.45 5.37
C ASP A 155 -12.50 4.20 6.56
N LEU A 156 -12.95 3.89 7.78
CA LEU A 156 -12.37 4.44 9.02
C LEU A 156 -10.89 4.06 9.25
N ALA A 157 -10.44 2.90 8.73
CA ALA A 157 -9.03 2.52 8.79
C ALA A 157 -8.19 3.27 7.75
N LEU A 158 -8.76 3.61 6.59
CA LEU A 158 -8.13 4.51 5.61
C LEU A 158 -8.07 5.96 6.16
N GLU A 159 -9.05 6.40 6.96
CA GLU A 159 -9.06 7.71 7.63
C GLU A 159 -7.96 7.80 8.72
N ASP A 160 -7.85 6.80 9.61
CA ASP A 160 -6.76 6.72 10.62
C ASP A 160 -5.37 6.60 9.98
N ALA A 161 -5.29 6.08 8.74
CA ALA A 161 -4.08 6.05 7.92
C ALA A 161 -3.84 7.32 7.08
N GLY A 162 -4.82 8.24 7.00
CA GLY A 162 -4.75 9.48 6.23
C GLY A 162 -4.79 9.31 4.70
N ILE A 163 -5.37 8.22 4.19
CA ILE A 163 -5.43 7.87 2.75
C ILE A 163 -6.87 7.62 2.22
N GLN A 164 -7.90 7.95 2.99
CA GLN A 164 -9.32 7.79 2.66
C GLN A 164 -9.76 8.44 1.33
N ASP A 165 -9.15 9.56 0.94
CA ASP A 165 -9.50 10.30 -0.28
C ASP A 165 -8.94 9.67 -1.58
N LEU A 166 -8.37 8.46 -1.54
CA LEU A 166 -7.58 7.87 -2.63
C LEU A 166 -8.09 6.49 -3.06
N ASN A 167 -8.09 6.24 -4.37
CA ASN A 167 -8.46 4.95 -4.96
C ASN A 167 -7.28 3.97 -4.84
N ILE A 168 -7.31 3.10 -3.82
CA ILE A 168 -6.22 2.16 -3.56
C ILE A 168 -6.15 1.07 -4.65
N THR A 169 -4.95 0.85 -5.19
CA THR A 169 -4.69 -0.24 -6.16
C THR A 169 -3.54 -1.11 -5.65
N GLN A 170 -3.82 -2.38 -5.38
CA GLN A 170 -2.83 -3.29 -4.78
C GLN A 170 -1.76 -3.73 -5.79
N TYR A 171 -0.50 -3.58 -5.42
CA TYR A 171 0.66 -4.17 -6.09
C TYR A 171 1.09 -5.48 -5.40
N SER A 172 1.77 -6.34 -6.17
CA SER A 172 2.59 -7.42 -5.61
C SER A 172 3.86 -6.90 -4.95
N SER A 173 4.47 -7.71 -4.10
CA SER A 173 5.53 -7.42 -3.12
C SER A 173 6.94 -7.08 -3.68
N VAL A 174 7.05 -6.23 -4.72
CA VAL A 174 8.32 -5.87 -5.38
C VAL A 174 8.62 -4.38 -5.26
N ILE A 175 9.87 -4.03 -4.92
CA ILE A 175 10.36 -2.65 -4.74
C ILE A 175 11.51 -2.41 -5.72
N ALA A 176 11.56 -1.23 -6.36
CA ALA A 176 12.59 -0.92 -7.36
C ALA A 176 13.89 -0.41 -6.70
N PRO A 177 15.07 -0.54 -7.35
CA PRO A 177 16.33 -0.02 -6.82
C PRO A 177 16.35 1.51 -6.70
N GLU A 178 15.57 2.24 -7.49
CA GLU A 178 15.37 3.69 -7.36
C GLU A 178 14.26 4.09 -6.36
N SER A 179 13.57 3.13 -5.75
CA SER A 179 12.49 3.42 -4.80
C SER A 179 13.05 4.00 -3.50
N THR A 180 12.58 5.19 -3.12
CA THR A 180 13.09 5.97 -1.97
C THR A 180 11.95 6.33 -1.01
N LYS A 181 12.15 6.16 0.29
CA LYS A 181 11.15 6.57 1.29
C LYS A 181 11.13 8.09 1.45
N ILE A 182 9.93 8.66 1.51
CA ILE A 182 9.62 10.06 1.88
C ILE A 182 8.74 10.08 3.15
N THR A 183 8.57 11.24 3.77
CA THR A 183 7.65 11.38 4.92
C THR A 183 6.18 11.46 4.47
N ASN A 184 5.25 11.32 5.41
CA ASN A 184 3.82 11.38 5.11
C ASN A 184 3.39 12.83 4.76
N GLU A 185 4.07 13.83 5.34
CA GLU A 185 3.91 15.25 5.02
C GLU A 185 4.43 15.58 3.60
N GLU A 186 5.56 14.99 3.19
CA GLU A 186 6.06 15.07 1.81
C GLU A 186 5.11 14.35 0.83
N ALA A 187 4.49 13.24 1.25
CA ALA A 187 3.55 12.49 0.43
C ALA A 187 2.23 13.24 0.16
N GLN A 188 1.72 14.01 1.13
CA GLN A 188 0.50 14.82 0.99
C GLN A 188 0.57 15.83 -0.17
N ALA A 189 1.75 16.29 -0.57
CA ALA A 189 1.92 17.18 -1.72
C ALA A 189 1.49 16.56 -3.07
N PHE A 190 1.34 15.23 -3.13
CA PHE A 190 0.88 14.49 -4.30
C PHE A 190 -0.60 14.10 -4.24
N PHE A 191 -1.29 14.35 -3.11
CA PHE A 191 -2.65 13.86 -2.91
C PHE A 191 -3.68 14.70 -3.68
N ARG A 192 -4.63 14.01 -4.30
CA ARG A 192 -5.80 14.59 -4.95
C ARG A 192 -6.97 13.63 -4.75
N HIS A 193 -8.10 14.13 -4.27
CA HIS A 193 -9.30 13.31 -4.05
C HIS A 193 -9.68 12.52 -5.31
N GLY A 194 -9.85 11.21 -5.16
CA GLY A 194 -10.15 10.26 -6.24
C GLY A 194 -8.94 9.85 -7.10
N ALA A 195 -7.73 10.33 -6.83
CA ALA A 195 -6.53 9.84 -7.52
C ALA A 195 -6.23 8.38 -7.14
N VAL A 196 -5.60 7.63 -8.05
CA VAL A 196 -5.12 6.28 -7.75
C VAL A 196 -3.89 6.38 -6.85
N MET A 197 -3.88 5.57 -5.79
CA MET A 197 -2.74 5.35 -4.91
C MET A 197 -2.38 3.88 -4.99
N GLU A 198 -1.30 3.55 -5.71
CA GLU A 198 -0.85 2.16 -5.76
C GLU A 198 -0.03 1.81 -4.52
N ALA A 199 -0.32 0.66 -3.92
CA ALA A 199 0.22 0.28 -2.63
C ALA A 199 0.49 -1.23 -2.52
N ILE A 200 1.54 -1.60 -1.78
CA ILE A 200 1.68 -2.94 -1.24
C ILE A 200 1.03 -2.91 0.14
N MET A 201 -0.10 -3.58 0.31
CA MET A 201 -0.98 -3.41 1.47
C MET A 201 -1.42 -4.76 2.05
N SER A 202 -1.43 -4.82 3.38
CA SER A 202 -2.14 -5.84 4.15
C SER A 202 -3.36 -5.23 4.82
N THR A 203 -4.47 -5.96 4.85
CA THR A 203 -5.73 -5.58 5.48
C THR A 203 -6.25 -6.78 6.27
N MET A 204 -6.66 -6.58 7.52
CA MET A 204 -7.32 -7.63 8.30
C MET A 204 -8.60 -7.09 8.93
N HIS A 205 -9.70 -7.82 8.74
CA HIS A 205 -11.00 -7.55 9.31
C HIS A 205 -11.27 -8.43 10.53
N GLY A 206 -12.15 -7.99 11.43
CA GLY A 206 -12.59 -8.74 12.60
C GLY A 206 -13.95 -8.29 13.12
N VAL A 207 -14.43 -8.96 14.16
CA VAL A 207 -15.67 -8.65 14.90
C VAL A 207 -15.39 -8.44 16.38
N LYS A 208 -16.38 -7.92 17.13
CA LYS A 208 -16.27 -7.61 18.57
C LYS A 208 -15.58 -8.72 19.37
N GLY A 209 -14.45 -8.38 20.01
CA GLY A 209 -13.64 -9.28 20.82
C GLY A 209 -12.48 -9.96 20.08
N ASP A 210 -12.36 -9.79 18.76
CA ASP A 210 -11.15 -10.18 18.03
C ASP A 210 -10.00 -9.20 18.31
N ARG A 211 -8.79 -9.74 18.39
CA ARG A 211 -7.57 -8.98 18.07
C ARG A 211 -7.22 -9.21 16.61
N ILE A 212 -7.00 -8.14 15.88
CA ILE A 212 -6.63 -8.16 14.47
C ILE A 212 -5.31 -7.42 14.26
N THR A 213 -4.43 -7.97 13.42
CA THR A 213 -3.14 -7.36 13.10
C THR A 213 -2.90 -7.44 11.59
N ALA A 214 -2.61 -6.29 11.01
CA ALA A 214 -2.09 -6.16 9.64
C ALA A 214 -0.65 -5.64 9.70
N GLY A 215 0.20 -6.11 8.80
CA GLY A 215 1.58 -5.64 8.69
C GLY A 215 2.16 -5.78 7.30
N VAL A 216 3.06 -4.87 6.95
CA VAL A 216 3.92 -4.99 5.76
C VAL A 216 5.37 -4.80 6.20
N GLY A 217 6.21 -5.76 5.85
CA GLY A 217 7.66 -5.66 5.98
C GLY A 217 8.30 -5.41 4.63
N ARG A 218 9.47 -4.75 4.59
CA ARG A 218 10.31 -4.59 3.41
C ARG A 218 11.78 -4.83 3.69
N MET A 219 12.53 -5.14 2.64
CA MET A 219 14.00 -5.15 2.60
C MET A 219 14.50 -4.70 1.23
N GLN A 220 15.69 -4.13 1.15
CA GLN A 220 16.44 -3.92 -0.08
C GLN A 220 17.53 -5.01 -0.22
N ILE A 221 17.94 -5.31 -1.47
CA ILE A 221 18.96 -6.33 -1.76
C ILE A 221 20.11 -5.70 -2.56
N ARG A 222 21.34 -6.06 -2.19
CA ARG A 222 22.58 -5.56 -2.77
C ARG A 222 23.53 -6.69 -3.15
N ARG A 223 24.26 -6.56 -4.26
CA ARG A 223 25.38 -7.45 -4.61
C ARG A 223 26.63 -7.06 -3.83
N LYS A 224 27.27 -8.03 -3.18
CA LYS A 224 28.45 -7.81 -2.32
C LYS A 224 29.72 -7.40 -3.07
N SER A 225 29.87 -7.82 -4.33
CA SER A 225 31.10 -7.61 -5.10
C SER A 225 31.35 -6.16 -5.54
N ASP A 226 30.28 -5.39 -5.71
CA ASP A 226 30.33 -4.04 -6.28
C ASP A 226 29.43 -3.01 -5.55
N GLY A 227 28.61 -3.46 -4.60
CA GLY A 227 27.71 -2.60 -3.83
C GLY A 227 26.43 -2.19 -4.57
N THR A 228 26.12 -2.77 -5.73
CA THR A 228 24.93 -2.42 -6.52
C THR A 228 23.66 -2.89 -5.82
N THR A 229 22.79 -1.95 -5.42
CA THR A 229 21.39 -2.23 -5.07
C THR A 229 20.64 -2.70 -6.32
N ILE A 230 20.02 -3.88 -6.26
CA ILE A 230 19.29 -4.47 -7.40
C ILE A 230 17.76 -4.28 -7.30
N GLY A 231 17.28 -3.77 -6.17
CA GLY A 231 15.88 -3.65 -5.81
C GLY A 231 15.57 -4.42 -4.53
N GLY A 232 14.29 -4.44 -4.16
CA GLY A 232 13.84 -4.95 -2.88
C GLY A 232 12.55 -5.75 -2.99
N TYR A 233 12.13 -6.28 -1.85
CA TYR A 233 10.89 -7.04 -1.71
C TYR A 233 10.15 -6.59 -0.47
N ALA A 234 8.83 -6.73 -0.54
CA ALA A 234 7.96 -6.66 0.62
C ALA A 234 7.47 -8.07 1.01
N ALA A 235 6.84 -8.15 2.17
CA ALA A 235 6.01 -9.25 2.61
C ALA A 235 4.82 -8.70 3.39
N GLU A 236 3.67 -9.33 3.27
CA GLU A 236 2.39 -8.93 3.85
C GLU A 236 1.96 -9.94 4.94
N TYR A 237 1.41 -9.45 6.04
CA TYR A 237 0.94 -10.28 7.15
C TYR A 237 -0.46 -9.86 7.60
N GLU A 238 -1.37 -10.83 7.61
CA GLU A 238 -2.70 -10.79 8.21
C GLU A 238 -2.82 -11.86 9.30
N GLY A 239 -3.38 -11.52 10.48
CA GLY A 239 -3.72 -12.51 11.51
C GLY A 239 -3.67 -11.99 12.95
N HIS A 240 -4.15 -12.79 13.90
CA HIS A 240 -4.40 -12.38 15.30
C HIS A 240 -3.15 -12.25 16.22
N ALA A 241 -1.93 -12.29 15.68
CA ALA A 241 -0.70 -12.23 16.46
C ALA A 241 -0.28 -10.79 16.81
N MET A 242 0.25 -10.59 18.03
CA MET A 242 0.77 -9.29 18.49
C MET A 242 1.89 -8.77 17.58
N THR A 243 2.03 -7.45 17.46
CA THR A 243 3.06 -6.73 16.66
C THR A 243 4.42 -7.44 16.54
N LYS A 244 5.07 -7.76 17.67
CA LYS A 244 6.39 -8.44 17.66
C LYS A 244 6.36 -9.79 16.94
N LYS A 245 5.30 -10.59 17.12
CA LYS A 245 5.18 -11.90 16.48
C LYS A 245 4.85 -11.78 15.00
N ALA A 246 4.09 -10.75 14.60
CA ALA A 246 3.91 -10.39 13.19
C ALA A 246 5.25 -9.96 12.54
N GLU A 247 6.07 -9.15 13.25
CA GLU A 247 7.41 -8.76 12.80
C GLU A 247 8.37 -9.96 12.65
N GLU A 248 8.33 -10.91 13.59
CA GLU A 248 9.09 -12.18 13.49
C GLU A 248 8.65 -13.03 12.29
N ILE A 249 7.36 -13.00 11.91
CA ILE A 249 6.83 -13.72 10.74
C ILE A 249 7.26 -13.02 9.46
N LEU A 250 6.97 -11.71 9.33
CA LEU A 250 7.35 -10.88 8.18
C LEU A 250 8.85 -10.97 7.87
N ARG A 251 9.71 -10.93 8.89
CA ARG A 251 11.16 -11.11 8.71
C ARG A 251 11.50 -12.52 8.22
N GLY A 252 10.84 -13.55 8.74
CA GLY A 252 10.98 -14.92 8.26
C GLY A 252 10.57 -15.09 6.79
N ASP A 253 9.49 -14.43 6.36
CA ASP A 253 9.00 -14.47 4.99
C ASP A 253 9.91 -13.69 4.02
N LEU A 254 10.40 -12.51 4.41
CA LEU A 254 11.40 -11.73 3.68
C LEU A 254 12.71 -12.52 3.50
N GLN A 255 13.27 -13.07 4.59
CA GLN A 255 14.46 -13.93 4.53
C GLN A 255 14.19 -15.19 3.68
N GLY A 256 12.96 -15.72 3.73
CA GLY A 256 12.51 -16.78 2.84
C GLY A 256 12.47 -16.37 1.36
N ILE A 257 12.08 -15.12 1.03
CA ILE A 257 12.14 -14.58 -0.34
C ILE A 257 13.61 -14.48 -0.80
N PHE A 258 14.50 -13.97 0.06
CA PHE A 258 15.93 -13.84 -0.23
C PHE A 258 16.57 -15.20 -0.56
N CYS A 259 16.51 -16.15 0.38
CA CYS A 259 17.12 -17.49 0.24
C CYS A 259 16.51 -18.35 -0.88
N ARG A 260 15.38 -17.95 -1.48
CA ARG A 260 14.79 -18.60 -2.68
C ARG A 260 15.19 -17.95 -4.01
N ARG A 261 15.79 -16.76 -3.98
CA ARG A 261 16.04 -15.94 -5.19
C ARG A 261 17.51 -15.53 -5.37
N PHE A 262 18.31 -15.53 -4.32
CA PHE A 262 19.69 -15.04 -4.33
C PHE A 262 20.63 -15.98 -3.59
N ASP A 263 21.88 -16.02 -4.02
CA ASP A 263 22.94 -16.71 -3.30
C ASP A 263 23.40 -15.85 -2.10
N PRO A 264 23.35 -16.37 -0.86
CA PRO A 264 23.82 -15.66 0.32
C PRO A 264 25.31 -15.31 0.31
N ASP A 265 26.15 -15.94 -0.52
CA ASP A 265 27.57 -15.57 -0.64
C ASP A 265 27.77 -14.39 -1.62
N GLU A 266 26.93 -14.25 -2.66
CA GLU A 266 26.99 -13.13 -3.62
C GLU A 266 26.19 -11.88 -3.21
N TYR A 267 25.10 -12.03 -2.46
CA TYR A 267 24.15 -10.96 -2.13
C TYR A 267 23.93 -10.77 -0.62
N GLU A 268 23.34 -9.65 -0.25
CA GLU A 268 22.90 -9.33 1.11
C GLU A 268 21.57 -8.56 1.13
N CYS A 269 20.79 -8.77 2.17
CA CYS A 269 19.65 -7.92 2.55
C CYS A 269 20.13 -6.75 3.42
N PHE A 270 19.52 -5.58 3.23
CA PHE A 270 19.73 -4.40 4.08
C PHE A 270 18.45 -3.55 4.13
N ASP A 271 18.44 -2.53 4.99
CA ASP A 271 17.31 -1.60 5.15
C ASP A 271 15.96 -2.32 5.39
N GLU A 272 15.97 -3.25 6.35
CA GLU A 272 14.75 -3.91 6.84
C GLU A 272 13.88 -2.90 7.59
N GLU A 273 12.61 -2.77 7.19
CA GLU A 273 11.63 -1.92 7.86
C GLU A 273 10.27 -2.62 7.92
N PHE A 274 9.54 -2.43 9.03
CA PHE A 274 8.25 -3.05 9.27
C PHE A 274 7.23 -2.01 9.71
N THR A 275 6.05 -2.03 9.10
CA THR A 275 4.92 -1.16 9.43
C THR A 275 3.74 -2.06 9.79
N ILE A 276 3.31 -2.04 11.05
CA ILE A 276 2.41 -3.05 11.64
C ILE A 276 1.42 -2.35 12.58
N ARG A 277 0.13 -2.69 12.47
CA ARG A 277 -0.95 -2.18 13.32
C ARG A 277 -1.74 -3.36 13.89
N THR A 278 -1.79 -3.43 15.21
CA THR A 278 -2.69 -4.31 15.98
C THR A 278 -3.87 -3.47 16.48
N GLY A 279 -5.09 -4.01 16.44
CA GLY A 279 -6.28 -3.47 17.09
C GLY A 279 -7.02 -4.56 17.86
N GLU A 280 -7.60 -4.22 19.00
CA GLU A 280 -8.62 -5.03 19.68
C GLU A 280 -9.98 -4.44 19.28
N VAL A 281 -10.93 -5.25 18.80
CA VAL A 281 -12.20 -4.75 18.26
C VAL A 281 -13.23 -4.62 19.38
N GLU A 282 -13.60 -3.39 19.75
CA GLU A 282 -14.58 -3.10 20.80
C GLU A 282 -16.00 -2.93 20.25
N ARG A 283 -16.18 -2.51 19.00
CA ARG A 283 -17.48 -2.40 18.30
C ARG A 283 -17.86 -3.66 17.54
N ALA A 284 -19.00 -3.68 16.84
CA ALA A 284 -19.44 -4.85 16.07
C ALA A 284 -18.41 -5.33 15.03
N PHE A 285 -17.79 -4.40 14.28
CA PHE A 285 -16.84 -4.66 13.21
C PHE A 285 -15.59 -3.80 13.36
N GLY A 286 -14.42 -4.36 13.05
CA GLY A 286 -13.14 -3.66 13.05
C GLY A 286 -12.27 -4.05 11.87
N THR A 287 -11.39 -3.15 11.45
CA THR A 287 -10.41 -3.37 10.37
C THR A 287 -9.08 -2.70 10.72
N VAL A 288 -7.98 -3.41 10.54
CA VAL A 288 -6.63 -2.85 10.54
C VAL A 288 -6.02 -2.92 9.14
N ILE A 289 -5.27 -1.89 8.78
CA ILE A 289 -4.47 -1.85 7.55
C ILE A 289 -3.02 -1.49 7.85
N ALA A 290 -2.11 -1.96 6.99
CA ALA A 290 -0.72 -1.51 6.92
C ALA A 290 -0.29 -1.51 5.46
N ALA A 291 0.40 -0.46 5.00
CA ALA A 291 0.73 -0.30 3.58
C ALA A 291 2.05 0.45 3.34
N ILE A 292 2.67 0.12 2.21
CA ILE A 292 3.70 0.90 1.52
C ILE A 292 3.01 1.53 0.30
N CYS A 293 2.88 2.85 0.29
CA CYS A 293 2.09 3.61 -0.68
C CYS A 293 3.01 4.44 -1.59
N PHE A 294 2.81 4.37 -2.92
CA PHE A 294 3.69 5.00 -3.92
C PHE A 294 3.09 6.29 -4.48
N THR A 295 3.77 7.43 -4.29
CA THR A 295 3.27 8.76 -4.70
C THR A 295 3.67 9.19 -6.10
N SER A 296 4.70 8.56 -6.68
CA SER A 296 5.34 9.07 -7.89
C SER A 296 6.19 8.01 -8.60
N TYR A 297 6.46 8.26 -9.88
CA TYR A 297 6.91 7.25 -10.83
C TYR A 297 8.04 7.76 -11.73
N VAL A 298 9.01 6.89 -12.03
CA VAL A 298 9.86 7.05 -13.21
C VAL A 298 9.05 6.59 -14.42
N PHE A 299 8.87 7.46 -15.40
CA PHE A 299 8.32 7.12 -16.71
C PHE A 299 9.49 7.01 -17.70
N PRO A 300 9.79 5.83 -18.27
CA PRO A 300 10.83 5.73 -19.28
C PRO A 300 10.32 6.35 -20.58
N VAL A 301 11.01 7.37 -21.09
CA VAL A 301 10.58 8.12 -22.27
C VAL A 301 11.69 8.12 -23.31
N TYR A 302 11.34 7.80 -24.56
CA TYR A 302 12.23 7.96 -25.71
C TYR A 302 12.04 9.38 -26.30
N PRO A 303 13.01 10.30 -26.14
CA PRO A 303 12.87 11.65 -26.65
C PRO A 303 12.93 11.65 -28.19
N ARG A 304 11.99 12.35 -28.84
CA ARG A 304 12.15 12.68 -30.25
C ARG A 304 13.07 13.89 -30.37
N VAL A 305 14.29 13.66 -30.85
CA VAL A 305 15.15 14.75 -31.34
C VAL A 305 14.57 15.23 -32.67
N SER A 306 14.34 16.54 -32.78
CA SER A 306 13.86 17.26 -33.97
C SER A 306 15.00 17.67 -34.89
#